data_AF-A0A0W0ZZ46-F1
#
_entry.id   AF-A0A0W0ZZ46-F1
#
_cell.length_a   1.000
_cell.length_b   1.000
_cell.length_c   1.000
_cell.angle_alpha   90.00
_cell.angle_beta   90.00
_cell.angle_gamma   90.00
#
_symmetry.space_group_name_H-M   'P 1'
#
loop_
_entity.id
_entity.type
_entity.pdbx_description
1 polymer ?
#
loop_
_entity_poly.entity_id
_entity_poly.type
_entity_poly.pdbx_seq_one_letter_code
_entity_poly.pdbx_strand_id
1 'polypeptide(L)'
;MGDPLDLFPTGFLTIPFDQYPGSKTPKLLRVDLNWLIAELNNFITNTPSGTIVESNFGYWLTYALQCATNLHDENAVQQICALLYKLYDDRNPEILVSILSQTLEGAFEGQTVAYAWMDNLFTATFDYRGNSMVVAINYIFSQLLEKTGDELSLVIAKNIEKGSEKGKNAILVLARALANATAIPDNQPTAELIAELLRCFVKKSPGIISAALTEEIIYGSFKGKSSIYVLVGVVKNAVGDDSKVVQILSRVLMDVNKICPANLVDSLCKIHEIGPYKGKHALHIILISLVSAAYINKNSEVLSDLIDAVHQIWKSDAQGKVNSALMQTIHVGEHADLNGIMMIVRALIAAIDHQLQVEPIIEFLNDFIKSDPKELGSAFTHQAPKSTIGDYTLSPLLLLIDALNRSKNSFLKTKLHNIIHTLASSISAIEMSFSLAGEPKLVFVKEVAKVHSLTQADIIRLLGTESGKASSVSFDSGFFLTRNNRVEKQLFFQPCFIDEAREASKEEIDENNTSCSSL
;
A
#
# COMPACT_ATOMS: atom_id res chain seq x y z
N MET A 1 36.24 19.42 -24.08
CA MET A 1 34.78 19.50 -23.84
C MET A 1 34.15 19.67 -25.20
N GLY A 2 33.19 18.82 -25.58
CA GLY A 2 32.50 18.92 -26.88
C GLY A 2 31.53 20.10 -26.90
N ASP A 3 31.16 20.57 -28.10
CA ASP A 3 30.14 21.60 -28.28
C ASP A 3 28.74 20.94 -28.09
N PRO A 4 27.80 21.51 -27.30
CA PRO A 4 26.43 20.99 -27.23
C PRO A 4 25.75 20.82 -28.60
N LEU A 5 26.17 21.59 -29.61
CA LEU A 5 25.72 21.45 -31.01
C LEU A 5 26.15 20.11 -31.65
N ASP A 6 27.17 19.44 -31.11
CA ASP A 6 27.56 18.09 -31.53
C ASP A 6 26.57 17.02 -31.03
N LEU A 7 25.80 17.33 -29.97
CA LEU A 7 24.83 16.41 -29.36
C LEU A 7 23.42 16.60 -29.93
N PHE A 8 23.06 17.82 -30.32
CA PHE A 8 21.73 18.18 -30.78
C PHE A 8 21.77 18.77 -32.20
N PRO A 9 21.27 18.05 -33.22
CA PRO A 9 21.18 18.57 -34.57
C PRO A 9 20.21 19.76 -34.63
N THR A 10 20.47 20.71 -35.53
CA THR A 10 19.59 21.86 -35.76
C THR A 10 18.17 21.42 -36.03
N GLY A 11 17.20 21.99 -35.30
CA GLY A 11 15.78 21.62 -35.42
C GLY A 11 15.38 20.35 -34.67
N PHE A 12 16.20 19.85 -33.73
CA PHE A 12 15.89 18.64 -32.94
C PHE A 12 14.51 18.61 -32.27
N LEU A 13 13.92 19.77 -31.99
CA LEU A 13 12.58 19.90 -31.43
C LEU A 13 11.46 19.62 -32.44
N THR A 14 11.70 19.75 -33.75
CA THR A 14 10.66 19.61 -34.79
C THR A 14 10.93 18.49 -35.79
N ILE A 15 12.14 17.93 -35.82
CA ILE A 15 12.47 16.76 -36.66
C ILE A 15 11.69 15.54 -36.16
N PRO A 16 10.89 14.85 -36.99
CA PRO A 16 10.22 13.61 -36.59
C PRO A 16 11.18 12.60 -35.96
N PHE A 17 10.80 11.93 -34.86
CA PHE A 17 11.72 11.06 -34.12
C PHE A 17 12.28 9.89 -34.93
N ASP A 18 11.53 9.37 -35.90
CA ASP A 18 11.96 8.33 -36.84
C ASP A 18 13.06 8.82 -37.80
N GLN A 19 13.14 10.13 -38.03
CA GLN A 19 14.11 10.80 -38.89
C GLN A 19 15.21 11.50 -38.11
N TYR A 20 15.24 11.35 -36.77
CA TYR A 20 16.20 12.01 -35.91
C TYR A 20 17.62 11.47 -36.14
N PRO A 21 18.59 12.29 -36.62
CA PRO A 21 19.90 11.80 -37.04
C PRO A 21 20.90 11.66 -35.88
N GLY A 22 20.59 12.21 -34.70
CA GLY A 22 21.44 12.17 -33.51
C GLY A 22 21.13 11.01 -32.57
N SER A 23 21.89 10.92 -31.47
CA SER A 23 21.53 10.00 -30.37
C SER A 23 20.25 10.50 -29.70
N LYS A 24 19.25 9.63 -29.54
CA LYS A 24 18.02 9.94 -28.77
C LYS A 24 18.29 10.02 -27.26
N THR A 25 19.42 9.49 -26.80
CA THR A 25 19.82 9.47 -25.38
C THR A 25 21.26 9.95 -25.21
N PRO A 26 21.58 11.19 -25.58
CA PRO A 26 22.94 11.72 -25.49
C PRO A 26 23.33 11.92 -24.03
N LYS A 27 24.50 11.45 -23.61
CA LYS A 27 24.97 11.63 -22.24
C LYS A 27 25.23 13.12 -21.96
N LEU A 28 24.35 13.75 -21.17
CA LEU A 28 24.45 15.18 -20.84
C LEU A 28 25.33 15.42 -19.61
N LEU A 29 26.28 16.33 -19.74
CA LEU A 29 26.91 16.99 -18.61
C LEU A 29 26.07 18.19 -18.16
N ARG A 30 26.40 18.76 -17.00
CA ARG A 30 25.66 19.90 -16.43
C ARG A 30 25.58 21.12 -17.38
N VAL A 31 26.64 21.36 -18.15
CA VAL A 31 26.67 22.46 -19.14
C VAL A 31 25.71 22.17 -20.30
N ASP A 32 25.68 20.94 -20.81
CA ASP A 32 24.78 20.52 -21.89
C ASP A 32 23.32 20.56 -21.45
N LEU A 33 23.05 20.18 -20.19
CA LEU A 33 21.72 20.26 -19.59
C LEU A 33 21.24 21.71 -19.49
N ASN A 34 22.07 22.63 -19.00
CA ASN A 34 21.72 24.05 -18.93
C ASN A 34 21.47 24.64 -20.32
N TRP A 35 22.26 24.24 -21.32
CA TRP A 35 22.05 24.63 -22.71
C TRP A 35 20.70 24.10 -23.23
N LEU A 36 20.39 22.83 -23.01
CA LEU A 36 19.11 22.23 -23.42
C LEU A 36 17.92 22.94 -22.77
N ILE A 37 18.00 23.26 -21.47
CA ILE A 37 16.96 24.01 -20.76
C ILE A 37 16.76 25.40 -21.38
N ALA A 38 17.85 26.10 -21.74
CA ALA A 38 17.78 27.39 -22.39
C ALA A 38 17.11 27.30 -23.77
N GLU A 39 17.45 26.29 -24.58
CA GLU A 39 16.84 26.06 -25.89
C GLU A 39 15.34 25.71 -25.77
N LEU A 40 14.96 24.86 -24.81
CA LEU A 40 13.56 24.58 -24.52
C LEU A 40 12.78 25.85 -24.13
N ASN A 41 13.39 26.71 -23.31
CA ASN A 41 12.79 28.00 -22.94
C ASN A 41 12.65 28.95 -24.15
N ASN A 42 13.67 29.02 -24.99
CA ASN A 42 13.65 29.82 -26.23
C ASN A 42 12.55 29.31 -27.18
N PHE A 43 12.39 28.00 -27.28
CA PHE A 43 11.36 27.39 -28.12
C PHE A 43 9.95 27.75 -27.64
N ILE A 44 9.67 27.62 -26.35
CA ILE A 44 8.38 28.01 -25.75
C ILE A 44 8.06 29.49 -26.00
N THR A 45 9.08 30.36 -25.91
CA THR A 45 8.88 31.82 -26.02
C THR A 45 8.59 32.26 -27.46
N ASN A 46 9.17 31.57 -28.45
CA ASN A 46 9.14 32.00 -29.85
C ASN A 46 8.16 31.20 -30.72
N THR A 47 7.51 30.17 -30.17
CA THR A 47 6.69 29.22 -30.95
C THR A 47 5.23 29.26 -30.49
N PRO A 48 4.25 29.30 -31.42
CA PRO A 48 2.84 29.19 -31.06
C PRO A 48 2.51 27.86 -30.37
N SER A 49 1.60 27.88 -29.39
CA SER A 49 1.32 26.71 -28.54
C SER A 49 0.90 25.44 -29.30
N GLY A 50 0.16 25.57 -30.41
CA GLY A 50 -0.22 24.43 -31.23
C GLY A 50 0.98 23.68 -31.82
N THR A 51 2.00 24.42 -32.27
CA THR A 51 3.23 23.84 -32.80
C THR A 51 4.07 23.17 -31.70
N ILE A 52 3.98 23.64 -30.46
CA ILE A 52 4.67 22.98 -29.32
C ILE A 52 4.08 21.58 -29.08
N VAL A 53 2.75 21.42 -29.17
CA VAL A 53 2.06 20.14 -28.98
C VAL A 53 2.38 19.12 -30.08
N GLU A 54 2.69 19.57 -31.29
CA GLU A 54 3.08 18.70 -32.41
C GLU A 54 4.60 18.40 -32.45
N SER A 55 5.37 19.06 -31.59
CA SER A 55 6.83 18.96 -31.55
C SER A 55 7.34 17.89 -30.58
N ASN A 56 8.64 17.61 -30.63
CA ASN A 56 9.37 16.75 -29.68
C ASN A 56 9.62 17.42 -28.32
N PHE A 57 9.01 18.58 -28.04
CA PHE A 57 9.20 19.32 -26.80
C PHE A 57 8.96 18.44 -25.56
N GLY A 58 7.86 17.66 -25.54
CA GLY A 58 7.55 16.78 -24.41
C GLY A 58 8.62 15.72 -24.15
N TYR A 59 9.23 15.17 -25.21
CA TYR A 59 10.33 14.23 -25.07
C TYR A 59 11.57 14.89 -24.48
N TRP A 60 12.04 15.99 -25.06
CA TRP A 60 13.29 16.62 -24.64
C TRP A 60 13.19 17.28 -23.26
N LEU A 61 12.01 17.79 -22.90
CA LEU A 61 11.72 18.26 -21.55
C LEU A 61 11.78 17.11 -20.53
N THR A 62 11.20 15.96 -20.87
CA THR A 62 11.25 14.75 -20.03
C THR A 62 12.67 14.20 -19.90
N TYR A 63 13.42 14.19 -21.01
CA TYR A 63 14.81 13.75 -21.01
C TYR A 63 15.70 14.67 -20.17
N ALA A 64 15.50 15.99 -20.26
CA ALA A 64 16.17 16.97 -19.41
C ALA A 64 15.84 16.73 -17.93
N LEU A 65 14.57 16.45 -17.59
CA LEU A 65 14.15 16.16 -16.22
C LEU A 65 14.83 14.91 -15.68
N GLN A 66 14.91 13.85 -16.47
CA GLN A 66 15.61 12.61 -16.11
C GLN A 66 17.10 12.85 -15.86
N CYS A 67 17.76 13.61 -16.74
CA CYS A 67 19.16 13.97 -16.55
C CYS A 67 19.36 14.82 -15.29
N ALA A 68 18.50 15.82 -15.05
CA ALA A 68 18.57 16.68 -13.87
C ALA A 68 18.39 15.87 -12.57
N THR A 69 17.43 14.95 -12.55
CA THR A 69 17.15 14.08 -11.40
C THR A 69 18.33 13.15 -11.13
N ASN A 70 18.89 12.52 -12.16
CA ASN A 70 20.06 11.63 -12.04
C ASN A 70 21.34 12.37 -11.61
N LEU A 71 21.48 13.64 -11.98
CA LEU A 71 22.60 14.50 -11.57
C LEU A 71 22.39 15.16 -10.19
N HIS A 72 21.23 14.94 -9.57
CA HIS A 72 20.79 15.65 -8.36
C HIS A 72 20.84 17.18 -8.49
N ASP A 73 20.56 17.73 -9.68
CA ASP A 73 20.58 19.18 -9.92
C ASP A 73 19.19 19.80 -9.67
N GLU A 74 18.94 20.16 -8.40
CA GLU A 74 17.65 20.73 -7.96
C GLU A 74 17.25 21.99 -8.73
N ASN A 75 18.21 22.85 -9.09
CA ASN A 75 17.94 24.08 -9.83
C ASN A 75 17.46 23.76 -11.25
N ALA A 76 18.11 22.80 -11.92
CA ALA A 76 17.67 22.35 -13.24
C ALA A 76 16.25 21.76 -13.18
N VAL A 77 15.94 20.93 -12.18
CA VAL A 77 14.58 20.39 -11.98
C VAL A 77 13.57 21.52 -11.81
N GLN A 78 13.84 22.50 -10.94
CA GLN A 78 12.95 23.64 -10.74
C GLN A 78 12.75 24.46 -12.01
N GLN A 79 13.81 24.69 -12.79
CA GLN A 79 13.71 25.39 -14.07
C GLN A 79 12.85 24.62 -15.07
N ILE A 80 13.05 23.32 -15.21
CA ILE A 80 12.27 22.45 -16.11
C ILE A 80 10.80 22.43 -15.70
N CYS A 81 10.53 22.28 -14.40
CA CYS A 81 9.20 22.40 -13.82
C CYS A 81 8.58 23.78 -14.15
N ALA A 82 9.33 24.87 -13.98
CA ALA A 82 8.87 26.20 -14.33
C ALA A 82 8.61 26.38 -15.84
N LEU A 83 9.38 25.73 -16.72
CA LEU A 83 9.13 25.75 -18.17
C LEU A 83 7.81 25.08 -18.52
N LEU A 84 7.51 23.91 -17.93
CA LEU A 84 6.21 23.29 -18.11
C LEU A 84 5.11 24.22 -17.57
N TYR A 85 5.30 24.79 -16.39
CA TYR A 85 4.33 25.73 -15.82
C TYR A 85 4.18 27.03 -16.63
N LYS A 86 5.20 27.50 -17.38
CA LYS A 86 5.05 28.68 -18.26
C LYS A 86 4.07 28.45 -19.40
N LEU A 87 3.89 27.20 -19.82
CA LEU A 87 2.89 26.81 -20.82
C LEU A 87 1.47 26.74 -20.23
N TYR A 88 1.34 26.94 -18.92
CA TYR A 88 0.06 27.01 -18.25
C TYR A 88 -0.62 28.35 -18.58
N ASP A 89 -1.70 28.27 -19.33
CA ASP A 89 -2.63 29.37 -19.59
C ASP A 89 -4.00 29.01 -19.01
N ASP A 90 -4.50 29.82 -18.07
CA ASP A 90 -5.84 29.64 -17.48
C ASP A 90 -6.96 29.62 -18.53
N ARG A 91 -6.73 30.17 -19.72
CA ARG A 91 -7.69 30.16 -20.82
C ARG A 91 -7.62 28.91 -21.69
N ASN A 92 -6.50 28.17 -21.68
CA ASN A 92 -6.27 27.00 -22.52
C ASN A 92 -5.45 25.92 -21.78
N PRO A 93 -5.94 25.40 -20.64
CA PRO A 93 -5.16 24.45 -19.84
C PRO A 93 -4.99 23.08 -20.54
N GLU A 94 -5.78 22.81 -21.59
CA GLU A 94 -5.73 21.62 -22.43
C GLU A 94 -4.39 21.44 -23.17
N ILE A 95 -3.65 22.52 -23.43
CA ILE A 95 -2.33 22.46 -24.09
C ILE A 95 -1.37 21.61 -23.24
N LEU A 96 -1.36 21.85 -21.92
CA LEU A 96 -0.49 21.11 -21.01
C LEU A 96 -0.90 19.66 -20.88
N VAL A 97 -2.21 19.39 -20.80
CA VAL A 97 -2.71 18.00 -20.81
C VAL A 97 -2.32 17.30 -22.11
N SER A 98 -2.39 17.99 -23.24
CA SER A 98 -2.00 17.46 -24.54
C SER A 98 -0.52 17.08 -24.56
N ILE A 99 0.38 17.95 -24.06
CA ILE A 99 1.80 17.63 -23.91
C ILE A 99 2.00 16.44 -22.97
N LEU A 100 1.34 16.44 -21.81
CA LEU A 100 1.42 15.35 -20.82
C LEU A 100 0.91 14.01 -21.38
N SER A 101 -0.01 14.03 -22.34
CA SER A 101 -0.60 12.86 -23.00
C SER A 101 0.25 12.30 -24.15
N GLN A 102 1.25 13.05 -24.63
CA GLN A 102 2.11 12.62 -25.73
C GLN A 102 2.78 11.29 -25.38
N THR A 103 2.68 10.33 -26.31
CA THR A 103 3.38 9.06 -26.21
C THR A 103 4.80 9.24 -26.70
N LEU A 104 5.76 8.82 -25.88
CA LEU A 104 7.18 9.02 -26.11
C LEU A 104 7.82 7.84 -26.86
N GLU A 105 8.92 8.15 -27.54
CA GLU A 105 9.80 7.17 -28.20
C GLU A 105 11.15 7.04 -27.46
N GLY A 106 12.15 6.40 -28.08
CA GLY A 106 13.52 6.33 -27.54
C GLY A 106 13.59 5.68 -26.16
N ALA A 107 14.30 6.29 -25.21
CA ALA A 107 14.42 5.81 -23.82
C ALA A 107 13.08 5.59 -23.10
N PHE A 108 12.02 6.29 -23.52
CA PHE A 108 10.72 6.27 -22.86
C PHE A 108 9.67 5.57 -23.71
N GLU A 109 10.08 4.63 -24.57
CA GLU A 109 9.18 4.05 -25.58
C GLU A 109 7.85 3.57 -24.99
N GLY A 110 6.76 4.14 -25.51
CA GLY A 110 5.38 3.80 -25.14
C GLY A 110 4.86 4.51 -23.90
N GLN A 111 5.72 5.18 -23.13
CA GLN A 111 5.31 5.95 -21.95
C GLN A 111 4.64 7.27 -22.38
N THR A 112 3.71 7.77 -21.57
CA THR A 112 3.28 9.18 -21.69
C THR A 112 4.29 10.10 -20.99
N VAL A 113 4.33 11.38 -21.37
CA VAL A 113 5.10 12.39 -20.61
C VAL A 113 4.69 12.38 -19.13
N ALA A 114 3.38 12.30 -18.83
CA ALA A 114 2.91 12.23 -17.45
C ALA A 114 3.46 11.01 -16.68
N TYR A 115 3.51 9.84 -17.33
CA TYR A 115 4.09 8.64 -16.73
C TYR A 115 5.57 8.84 -16.41
N ALA A 116 6.35 9.30 -17.39
CA ALA A 116 7.78 9.50 -17.22
C ALA A 116 8.09 10.55 -16.15
N TRP A 117 7.26 11.59 -16.01
CA TRP A 117 7.39 12.57 -14.93
C TRP A 117 7.07 11.98 -13.56
N MET A 118 6.05 11.12 -13.45
CA MET A 118 5.80 10.37 -12.21
C MET A 118 6.93 9.39 -11.87
N ASP A 119 7.58 8.81 -12.88
CA ASP A 119 8.74 7.93 -12.65
C ASP A 119 9.98 8.71 -12.18
N ASN A 120 10.15 9.96 -12.64
CA ASN A 120 11.14 10.87 -12.08
C ASN A 120 10.81 11.28 -10.64
N LEU A 121 9.53 11.54 -10.32
CA LEU A 121 9.09 11.76 -8.94
C LEU A 121 9.39 10.55 -8.08
N PHE A 122 9.09 9.33 -8.55
CA PHE A 122 9.44 8.07 -7.89
C PHE A 122 10.95 7.97 -7.66
N THR A 123 11.76 8.25 -8.69
CA THR A 123 13.23 8.22 -8.59
C THR A 123 13.75 9.21 -7.54
N ALA A 124 13.18 10.41 -7.48
CA ALA A 124 13.55 11.42 -6.47
C ALA A 124 13.24 10.98 -5.04
N THR A 125 12.37 9.98 -4.81
CA THR A 125 12.09 9.48 -3.46
C THR A 125 13.19 8.57 -2.91
N PHE A 126 14.19 8.13 -3.69
CA PHE A 126 15.25 7.25 -3.19
C PHE A 126 16.29 7.95 -2.29
N ASP A 127 16.36 9.28 -2.34
CA ASP A 127 17.34 10.09 -1.61
C ASP A 127 16.64 11.32 -1.01
N TYR A 128 16.93 11.66 0.24
CA TYR A 128 16.38 12.85 0.91
C TYR A 128 16.74 14.16 0.18
N ARG A 129 17.86 14.19 -0.57
CA ARG A 129 18.23 15.31 -1.44
C ARG A 129 17.24 15.52 -2.59
N GLY A 130 16.45 14.50 -2.93
CA GLY A 130 15.39 14.59 -3.93
C GLY A 130 14.10 15.26 -3.43
N ASN A 131 13.99 15.62 -2.14
CA ASN A 131 12.75 16.16 -1.58
C ASN A 131 12.28 17.44 -2.29
N SER A 132 13.19 18.36 -2.62
CA SER A 132 12.83 19.58 -3.37
C SER A 132 12.34 19.29 -4.79
N MET A 133 12.86 18.23 -5.42
CA MET A 133 12.43 17.74 -6.73
C MET A 133 11.01 17.15 -6.65
N VAL A 134 10.75 16.33 -5.63
CA VAL A 134 9.41 15.79 -5.36
C VAL A 134 8.41 16.93 -5.18
N VAL A 135 8.76 17.96 -4.40
CA VAL A 135 7.90 19.15 -4.20
C VAL A 135 7.60 19.85 -5.52
N ALA A 136 8.61 20.10 -6.35
CA ALA A 136 8.44 20.81 -7.62
C ALA A 136 7.55 20.04 -8.60
N ILE A 137 7.76 18.73 -8.75
CA ILE A 137 6.93 17.90 -9.64
C ILE A 137 5.51 17.79 -9.08
N ASN A 138 5.35 17.53 -7.78
CA ASN A 138 4.04 17.40 -7.14
C ASN A 138 3.21 18.70 -7.26
N TYR A 139 3.84 19.86 -7.11
CA TYR A 139 3.19 21.15 -7.25
C TYR A 139 2.54 21.31 -8.63
N ILE A 140 3.24 20.96 -9.71
CA ILE A 140 2.70 21.07 -11.07
C ILE A 140 1.45 20.20 -11.24
N PHE A 141 1.53 18.93 -10.85
CA PHE A 141 0.38 18.03 -10.98
C PHE A 141 -0.80 18.49 -10.12
N SER A 142 -0.54 19.01 -8.92
CA SER A 142 -1.59 19.58 -8.06
C SER A 142 -2.28 20.78 -8.73
N GLN A 143 -1.51 21.72 -9.30
CA GLN A 143 -2.06 22.88 -9.99
C GLN A 143 -2.88 22.50 -11.23
N LEU A 144 -2.38 21.55 -12.03
CA LEU A 144 -3.10 21.09 -13.22
C LEU A 144 -4.39 20.35 -12.87
N LEU A 145 -4.33 19.48 -11.86
CA LEU A 145 -5.46 18.72 -11.38
C LEU A 145 -6.61 19.61 -10.84
N GLU A 146 -6.29 20.78 -10.29
CA GLU A 146 -7.34 21.72 -9.86
C GLU A 146 -8.24 22.17 -11.03
N LYS A 147 -7.69 22.20 -12.25
CA LYS A 147 -8.25 22.89 -13.42
C LYS A 147 -8.72 21.94 -14.51
N THR A 148 -7.97 20.89 -14.80
CA THR A 148 -8.23 19.91 -15.88
C THR A 148 -8.50 18.52 -15.30
N GLY A 149 -9.28 18.47 -14.22
CA GLY A 149 -9.31 17.33 -13.31
C GLY A 149 -9.51 15.99 -14.01
N ASP A 150 -10.54 15.88 -14.84
CA ASP A 150 -10.87 14.64 -15.54
C ASP A 150 -9.91 14.34 -16.69
N GLU A 151 -9.50 15.35 -17.47
CA GLU A 151 -8.61 15.17 -18.61
C GLU A 151 -7.22 14.70 -18.15
N LEU A 152 -6.68 15.32 -17.10
CA LEU A 152 -5.41 14.89 -16.50
C LEU A 152 -5.53 13.50 -15.87
N SER A 153 -6.66 13.21 -15.21
CA SER A 153 -6.92 11.92 -14.60
C SER A 153 -6.98 10.79 -15.64
N LEU A 154 -7.53 11.05 -16.83
CA LEU A 154 -7.50 10.09 -17.95
C LEU A 154 -6.05 9.82 -18.40
N VAL A 155 -5.21 10.85 -18.48
CA VAL A 155 -3.82 10.71 -18.91
C VAL A 155 -3.00 9.87 -17.92
N ILE A 156 -3.11 10.13 -16.61
CA ILE A 156 -2.34 9.39 -15.59
C ILE A 156 -2.87 7.97 -15.34
N ALA A 157 -4.16 7.72 -15.61
CA ALA A 157 -4.78 6.41 -15.52
C ALA A 157 -4.51 5.52 -16.73
N LYS A 158 -4.08 6.10 -17.86
CA LYS A 158 -3.83 5.35 -19.09
C LYS A 158 -2.69 4.35 -18.91
N ASN A 159 -3.00 3.07 -19.19
CA ASN A 159 -1.99 2.00 -19.21
C ASN A 159 -1.08 2.12 -20.44
N ILE A 160 0.21 1.85 -20.23
CA ILE A 160 1.20 1.79 -21.29
C ILE A 160 0.98 0.54 -22.15
N GLU A 161 0.97 0.69 -23.47
CA GLU A 161 0.62 -0.39 -24.41
C GLU A 161 1.84 -1.22 -24.87
N LYS A 162 3.03 -0.62 -24.88
CA LYS A 162 4.29 -1.22 -25.39
C LYS A 162 5.50 -0.83 -24.54
N GLY A 163 6.65 -1.46 -24.79
CA GLY A 163 7.89 -1.22 -24.06
C GLY A 163 7.99 -1.99 -22.74
N SER A 164 9.04 -1.72 -21.95
CA SER A 164 9.32 -2.39 -20.67
C SER A 164 8.27 -2.11 -19.59
N GLU A 165 7.59 -0.96 -19.71
CA GLU A 165 6.60 -0.48 -18.77
C GLU A 165 5.17 -0.88 -19.13
N LYS A 166 5.00 -1.76 -20.13
CA LYS A 166 3.69 -2.23 -20.60
C LYS A 166 2.79 -2.71 -19.44
N GLY A 167 1.54 -2.24 -19.46
CA GLY A 167 0.50 -2.56 -18.49
C GLY A 167 0.56 -1.73 -17.19
N LYS A 168 1.52 -0.81 -17.06
CA LYS A 168 1.60 0.12 -15.93
C LYS A 168 0.99 1.46 -16.31
N ASN A 169 0.53 2.23 -15.32
CA ASN A 169 0.06 3.61 -15.45
C ASN A 169 0.75 4.50 -14.41
N ALA A 170 0.56 5.82 -14.52
CA ALA A 170 1.23 6.78 -13.65
C ALA A 170 0.69 6.75 -12.21
N ILE A 171 -0.56 6.31 -12.00
CA ILE A 171 -1.14 6.08 -10.66
C ILE A 171 -0.39 4.97 -9.90
N LEU A 172 -0.04 3.87 -10.58
CA LEU A 172 0.80 2.83 -9.99
C LEU A 172 2.17 3.40 -9.59
N VAL A 173 2.78 4.23 -10.45
CA VAL A 173 4.07 4.85 -10.15
C VAL A 173 3.98 5.80 -8.95
N LEU A 174 2.90 6.56 -8.83
CA LEU A 174 2.63 7.40 -7.66
C LEU A 174 2.48 6.57 -6.38
N ALA A 175 1.77 5.43 -6.43
CA ALA A 175 1.67 4.50 -5.31
C ALA A 175 3.04 3.91 -4.92
N ARG A 176 3.92 3.65 -5.91
CA ARG A 176 5.30 3.20 -5.68
C ARG A 176 6.18 4.28 -5.04
N ALA A 177 6.04 5.54 -5.48
CA ALA A 177 6.70 6.69 -4.86
C ALA A 177 6.30 6.84 -3.40
N LEU A 178 5.02 6.69 -3.09
CA LEU A 178 4.53 6.73 -1.72
C LEU A 178 5.08 5.56 -0.88
N ALA A 179 5.11 4.35 -1.44
CA ALA A 179 5.68 3.18 -0.77
C ALA A 179 7.17 3.33 -0.46
N ASN A 180 7.92 3.97 -1.37
CA ASN A 180 9.33 4.23 -1.15
C ASN A 180 9.55 5.37 -0.13
N ALA A 181 8.78 6.46 -0.22
CA ALA A 181 8.85 7.56 0.72
C ALA A 181 8.57 7.11 2.18
N THR A 182 7.57 6.24 2.38
CA THR A 182 7.26 5.66 3.71
C THR A 182 8.29 4.63 4.20
N ALA A 183 9.09 4.06 3.29
CA ALA A 183 10.15 3.12 3.65
C ALA A 183 11.43 3.81 4.16
N ILE A 184 11.56 5.13 3.98
CA ILE A 184 12.73 5.90 4.44
C ILE A 184 12.45 6.53 5.81
N PRO A 185 13.33 6.37 6.82
CA PRO A 185 13.21 7.09 8.09
C PRO A 185 13.18 8.61 7.90
N ASP A 186 12.41 9.32 8.72
CA ASP A 186 12.33 10.79 8.76
C ASP A 186 11.86 11.47 7.45
N ASN A 187 11.15 10.74 6.58
CA ASN A 187 10.65 11.24 5.29
C ASN A 187 9.13 11.44 5.25
N GLN A 188 8.48 11.58 6.42
CA GLN A 188 7.03 11.77 6.55
C GLN A 188 6.50 12.95 5.71
N PRO A 189 7.13 14.15 5.68
CA PRO A 189 6.60 15.26 4.88
C PRO A 189 6.47 14.93 3.39
N THR A 190 7.43 14.18 2.85
CA THR A 190 7.41 13.73 1.45
C THR A 190 6.33 12.68 1.22
N ALA A 191 6.18 11.72 2.15
CA ALA A 191 5.14 10.71 2.08
C ALA A 191 3.74 11.34 2.16
N GLU A 192 3.50 12.25 3.10
CA GLU A 192 2.26 13.01 3.22
C GLU A 192 1.93 13.79 1.95
N LEU A 193 2.91 14.47 1.36
CA LEU A 193 2.74 15.25 0.14
C LEU A 193 2.32 14.38 -1.05
N ILE A 194 2.93 13.20 -1.21
CA ILE A 194 2.57 12.25 -2.27
C ILE A 194 1.17 11.65 -2.00
N ALA A 195 0.86 11.33 -0.74
CA ALA A 195 -0.44 10.79 -0.34
C ALA A 195 -1.57 11.80 -0.59
N GLU A 196 -1.37 13.09 -0.30
CA GLU A 196 -2.35 14.14 -0.60
C GLU A 196 -2.56 14.33 -2.10
N LEU A 197 -1.51 14.24 -2.93
CA LEU A 197 -1.67 14.29 -4.39
C LEU A 197 -2.54 13.12 -4.89
N LEU A 198 -2.30 11.89 -4.41
CA LEU A 198 -3.14 10.73 -4.74
C LEU A 198 -4.60 10.96 -4.32
N ARG A 199 -4.82 11.48 -3.10
CA ARG A 199 -6.16 11.79 -2.60
C ARG A 199 -6.84 12.88 -3.44
N CYS A 200 -6.11 13.90 -3.88
CA CYS A 200 -6.64 14.92 -4.77
C CYS A 200 -7.11 14.30 -6.10
N PHE A 201 -6.35 13.36 -6.69
CA PHE A 201 -6.77 12.67 -7.91
C PHE A 201 -8.07 11.89 -7.70
N VAL A 202 -8.15 11.11 -6.61
CA VAL A 202 -9.37 10.36 -6.26
C VAL A 202 -10.56 11.29 -6.05
N LYS A 203 -10.37 12.44 -5.40
CA LYS A 203 -11.46 13.40 -5.15
C LYS A 203 -11.96 14.09 -6.42
N LYS A 204 -11.03 14.43 -7.33
CA LYS A 204 -11.36 15.18 -8.54
C LYS A 204 -12.05 14.30 -9.58
N SER A 205 -11.54 13.08 -9.76
CA SER A 205 -12.02 12.16 -10.80
C SER A 205 -12.23 10.76 -10.23
N PRO A 206 -13.18 10.59 -9.29
CA PRO A 206 -13.34 9.37 -8.51
C PRO A 206 -13.57 8.13 -9.38
N GLY A 207 -14.36 8.22 -10.45
CA GLY A 207 -14.61 7.09 -11.37
C GLY A 207 -13.34 6.61 -12.07
N ILE A 208 -12.59 7.54 -12.67
CA ILE A 208 -11.37 7.24 -13.45
C ILE A 208 -10.28 6.66 -12.54
N ILE A 209 -10.02 7.33 -11.42
CA ILE A 209 -8.91 6.96 -10.54
C ILE A 209 -9.22 5.71 -9.74
N SER A 210 -10.47 5.51 -9.30
CA SER A 210 -10.86 4.27 -8.60
C SER A 210 -10.78 3.05 -9.50
N ALA A 211 -11.14 3.18 -10.78
CA ALA A 211 -10.93 2.13 -11.77
C ALA A 211 -9.43 1.81 -11.93
N ALA A 212 -8.59 2.84 -12.14
CA ALA A 212 -7.14 2.65 -12.30
C ALA A 212 -6.45 2.06 -11.05
N LEU A 213 -6.94 2.38 -9.85
CA LEU A 213 -6.41 1.85 -8.60
C LEU A 213 -6.70 0.35 -8.44
N THR A 214 -7.88 -0.09 -8.89
CA THR A 214 -8.39 -1.46 -8.69
C THR A 214 -8.17 -2.38 -9.89
N GLU A 215 -7.80 -1.83 -11.04
CA GLU A 215 -7.50 -2.62 -12.24
C GLU A 215 -6.34 -3.59 -11.99
N GLU A 216 -6.52 -4.84 -12.43
CA GLU A 216 -5.48 -5.85 -12.38
C GLU A 216 -4.46 -5.63 -13.50
N ILE A 217 -3.19 -5.55 -13.11
CA ILE A 217 -2.07 -5.44 -14.03
C ILE A 217 -1.79 -6.84 -14.62
N ILE A 218 -1.82 -6.94 -15.95
CA ILE A 218 -1.73 -8.24 -16.67
C ILE A 218 -0.29 -8.57 -17.09
N TYR A 219 0.61 -7.58 -17.09
CA TYR A 219 1.98 -7.67 -17.60
C TYR A 219 3.04 -7.30 -16.54
N GLY A 220 4.29 -7.68 -16.80
CA GLY A 220 5.45 -7.27 -16.00
C GLY A 220 5.49 -7.84 -14.58
N SER A 221 6.34 -7.25 -13.74
CA SER A 221 6.57 -7.68 -12.34
C SER A 221 5.35 -7.52 -11.42
N PHE A 222 4.40 -6.68 -11.83
CA PHE A 222 3.13 -6.46 -11.13
C PHE A 222 1.99 -7.35 -11.60
N LYS A 223 2.26 -8.30 -12.51
CA LYS A 223 1.24 -9.23 -13.00
C LYS A 223 0.42 -9.84 -11.86
N GLY A 224 -0.90 -9.77 -12.00
CA GLY A 224 -1.86 -10.31 -11.05
C GLY A 224 -2.15 -9.42 -9.84
N LYS A 225 -1.63 -8.18 -9.80
CA LYS A 225 -1.79 -7.21 -8.70
C LYS A 225 -2.45 -5.94 -9.21
N SER A 226 -2.98 -5.11 -8.32
CA SER A 226 -3.48 -3.76 -8.61
C SER A 226 -2.69 -2.72 -7.80
N SER A 227 -2.93 -1.43 -8.02
CA SER A 227 -2.29 -0.37 -7.22
C SER A 227 -2.69 -0.46 -5.74
N ILE A 228 -3.89 -0.97 -5.43
CA ILE A 228 -4.32 -1.27 -4.05
C ILE A 228 -3.33 -2.19 -3.32
N TYR A 229 -2.75 -3.17 -4.02
CA TYR A 229 -1.73 -4.07 -3.44
C TYR A 229 -0.50 -3.30 -2.92
N VAL A 230 -0.09 -2.25 -3.61
CA VAL A 230 1.03 -1.39 -3.21
C VAL A 230 0.61 -0.50 -2.05
N LEU A 231 -0.60 0.11 -2.13
CA LEU A 231 -1.11 1.02 -1.11
C LEU A 231 -1.32 0.35 0.26
N VAL A 232 -1.75 -0.92 0.32
CA VAL A 232 -1.82 -1.63 1.61
C VAL A 232 -0.43 -1.85 2.23
N GLY A 233 0.61 -1.94 1.40
CA GLY A 233 1.99 -1.95 1.88
C GLY A 233 2.45 -0.60 2.43
N VAL A 234 2.00 0.49 1.82
CA VAL A 234 2.21 1.84 2.37
C VAL A 234 1.59 1.95 3.76
N VAL A 235 0.33 1.53 3.91
CA VAL A 235 -0.36 1.52 5.22
C VAL A 235 0.45 0.76 6.26
N LYS A 236 0.96 -0.42 5.90
CA LYS A 236 1.82 -1.22 6.79
C LYS A 236 3.11 -0.50 7.18
N ASN A 237 3.73 0.24 6.27
CA ASN A 237 4.97 0.99 6.56
C ASN A 237 4.70 2.25 7.39
N ALA A 238 3.56 2.91 7.18
CA ALA A 238 3.22 4.19 7.81
C ALA A 238 2.66 4.06 9.24
N VAL A 239 2.11 2.89 9.62
CA VAL A 239 1.39 2.70 10.89
C VAL A 239 2.17 3.09 12.15
N GLY A 240 3.50 2.97 12.13
CA GLY A 240 4.39 3.30 13.24
C GLY A 240 4.82 4.76 13.30
N ASP A 241 4.98 5.38 12.12
CA ASP A 241 5.79 6.60 11.97
C ASP A 241 5.02 7.76 11.33
N ASP A 242 3.85 7.52 10.71
CA ASP A 242 3.11 8.49 9.89
C ASP A 242 1.60 8.24 9.92
N SER A 243 0.95 8.71 11.00
CA SER A 243 -0.50 8.55 11.20
C SER A 243 -1.32 9.25 10.11
N LYS A 244 -0.82 10.36 9.55
CA LYS A 244 -1.53 11.15 8.56
C LYS A 244 -1.59 10.45 7.21
N VAL A 245 -0.52 9.78 6.78
CA VAL A 245 -0.56 8.92 5.59
C VAL A 245 -1.58 7.78 5.77
N VAL A 246 -1.64 7.14 6.94
CA VAL A 246 -2.65 6.10 7.20
C VAL A 246 -4.06 6.68 7.10
N GLN A 247 -4.32 7.82 7.72
CA GLN A 247 -5.61 8.52 7.64
C GLN A 247 -6.00 8.83 6.18
N ILE A 248 -5.07 9.37 5.39
CA ILE A 248 -5.31 9.69 3.98
C ILE A 248 -5.66 8.42 3.19
N LEU A 249 -4.90 7.34 3.37
CA LEU A 249 -5.11 6.10 2.64
C LEU A 249 -6.38 5.37 3.05
N SER A 250 -6.75 5.38 4.35
CA SER A 250 -8.05 4.89 4.80
C SER A 250 -9.21 5.63 4.13
N ARG A 251 -9.10 6.97 4.00
CA ARG A 251 -10.10 7.77 3.26
C ARG A 251 -10.12 7.44 1.77
N VAL A 252 -8.97 7.27 1.14
CA VAL A 252 -8.87 6.84 -0.27
C VAL A 252 -9.56 5.49 -0.47
N LEU A 253 -9.28 4.50 0.39
CA LEU A 253 -9.94 3.18 0.30
C LEU A 253 -11.46 3.29 0.45
N MET A 254 -11.95 4.11 1.39
CA MET A 254 -13.38 4.36 1.56
C MET A 254 -14.00 5.08 0.35
N ASP A 255 -13.31 6.04 -0.25
CA ASP A 255 -13.82 6.75 -1.42
C ASP A 255 -13.84 5.85 -2.66
N VAL A 256 -12.80 5.02 -2.87
CA VAL A 256 -12.80 3.97 -3.91
C VAL A 256 -13.95 2.98 -3.68
N ASN A 257 -14.18 2.57 -2.43
CA ASN A 257 -15.25 1.64 -2.07
C ASN A 257 -16.64 2.19 -2.42
N LYS A 258 -16.88 3.50 -2.30
CA LYS A 258 -18.16 4.12 -2.68
C LYS A 258 -18.41 4.08 -4.19
N ILE A 259 -17.35 4.03 -4.99
CA ILE A 259 -17.41 4.18 -6.45
C ILE A 259 -17.38 2.83 -7.16
N CYS A 260 -16.45 1.95 -6.80
CA CYS A 260 -16.31 0.61 -7.38
C CYS A 260 -16.11 -0.48 -6.29
N PRO A 261 -17.13 -0.70 -5.42
CA PRO A 261 -17.00 -1.61 -4.27
C PRO A 261 -16.58 -3.03 -4.68
N ALA A 262 -17.18 -3.57 -5.76
CA ALA A 262 -16.86 -4.90 -6.24
C ALA A 262 -15.38 -5.05 -6.65
N ASN A 263 -14.85 -4.09 -7.42
CA ASN A 263 -13.46 -4.12 -7.89
C ASN A 263 -12.47 -3.95 -6.74
N LEU A 264 -12.82 -3.13 -5.74
CA LEU A 264 -12.00 -2.98 -4.53
C LEU A 264 -11.98 -4.27 -3.71
N VAL A 265 -13.15 -4.87 -3.49
CA VAL A 265 -13.26 -6.15 -2.77
C VAL A 265 -12.47 -7.24 -3.49
N ASP A 266 -12.55 -7.31 -4.81
CA ASP A 266 -11.76 -8.26 -5.62
C ASP A 266 -10.26 -8.03 -5.48
N SER A 267 -9.81 -6.77 -5.53
CA SER A 267 -8.41 -6.41 -5.28
C SER A 267 -7.94 -6.80 -3.88
N LEU A 268 -8.77 -6.57 -2.85
CA LEU A 268 -8.41 -6.81 -1.46
C LEU A 268 -8.43 -8.30 -1.09
N CYS A 269 -9.37 -9.06 -1.67
CA CYS A 269 -9.62 -10.46 -1.35
C CYS A 269 -8.95 -11.43 -2.33
N LYS A 270 -8.10 -10.95 -3.24
CA LYS A 270 -7.27 -11.82 -4.07
C LYS A 270 -6.10 -12.39 -3.28
N ILE A 271 -5.83 -13.69 -3.41
CA ILE A 271 -4.62 -14.31 -2.87
C ILE A 271 -3.49 -14.12 -3.88
N HIS A 272 -2.36 -13.57 -3.43
CA HIS A 272 -1.21 -13.37 -4.30
C HIS A 272 -0.20 -14.51 -4.16
N GLU A 273 0.18 -15.13 -5.27
CA GLU A 273 1.13 -16.26 -5.29
C GLU A 273 2.60 -15.81 -5.20
N ILE A 274 2.88 -14.57 -5.56
CA ILE A 274 4.22 -13.99 -5.68
C ILE A 274 4.26 -12.57 -5.11
N GLY A 275 5.36 -12.23 -4.43
CA GLY A 275 5.62 -10.90 -3.88
C GLY A 275 5.74 -10.92 -2.34
N PRO A 276 5.93 -9.76 -1.70
CA PRO A 276 6.12 -9.65 -0.25
C PRO A 276 4.93 -10.21 0.57
N TYR A 277 3.74 -10.26 -0.04
CA TYR A 277 2.50 -10.73 0.60
C TYR A 277 2.03 -12.09 0.08
N LYS A 278 2.97 -12.97 -0.31
CA LYS A 278 2.65 -14.30 -0.80
C LYS A 278 1.71 -15.05 0.16
N GLY A 279 0.65 -15.62 -0.41
CA GLY A 279 -0.37 -16.42 0.26
C GLY A 279 -1.32 -15.64 1.16
N LYS A 280 -1.35 -14.32 1.06
CA LYS A 280 -2.24 -13.45 1.83
C LYS A 280 -3.14 -12.64 0.88
N HIS A 281 -4.32 -12.33 1.38
CA HIS A 281 -5.16 -11.25 0.87
C HIS A 281 -4.50 -9.89 1.19
N ALA A 282 -4.66 -8.89 0.33
CA ALA A 282 -4.28 -7.52 0.65
C ALA A 282 -5.06 -7.00 1.88
N LEU A 283 -6.29 -7.47 2.10
CA LEU A 283 -7.04 -7.25 3.34
C LEU A 283 -6.27 -7.69 4.59
N HIS A 284 -5.58 -8.84 4.55
CA HIS A 284 -4.79 -9.28 5.70
C HIS A 284 -3.66 -8.31 6.03
N ILE A 285 -3.11 -7.59 5.05
CA ILE A 285 -2.07 -6.59 5.30
C ILE A 285 -2.63 -5.39 6.06
N ILE A 286 -3.87 -4.99 5.77
CA ILE A 286 -4.59 -3.97 6.55
C ILE A 286 -4.82 -4.47 7.99
N LEU A 287 -5.22 -5.73 8.17
CA LEU A 287 -5.45 -6.30 9.51
C LEU A 287 -4.15 -6.45 10.32
N ILE A 288 -3.04 -6.80 9.68
CA ILE A 288 -1.71 -6.81 10.32
C ILE A 288 -1.32 -5.40 10.77
N SER A 289 -1.64 -4.39 9.94
CA SER A 289 -1.42 -2.98 10.29
C SER A 289 -2.32 -2.57 11.46
N LEU A 290 -3.58 -3.01 11.50
CA LEU A 290 -4.49 -2.77 12.62
C LEU A 290 -3.95 -3.35 13.94
N VAL A 291 -3.46 -4.59 13.91
CA VAL A 291 -2.79 -5.20 15.08
C VAL A 291 -1.58 -4.38 15.49
N SER A 292 -0.74 -3.98 14.54
CA SER A 292 0.46 -3.17 14.82
C SER A 292 0.10 -1.83 15.45
N ALA A 293 -0.93 -1.15 14.94
CA ALA A 293 -1.44 0.10 15.52
C ALA A 293 -1.88 -0.08 16.97
N ALA A 294 -2.53 -1.21 17.30
CA ALA A 294 -3.03 -1.49 18.64
C ALA A 294 -1.94 -1.70 19.71
N TYR A 295 -0.71 -2.03 19.29
CA TYR A 295 0.45 -2.15 20.18
C TYR A 295 1.22 -0.82 20.37
N ILE A 296 0.83 0.25 19.69
CA ILE A 296 1.48 1.56 19.79
C ILE A 296 0.68 2.43 20.76
N ASN A 297 1.35 2.92 21.80
CA ASN A 297 0.77 3.83 22.77
C ASN A 297 0.20 5.08 22.10
N LYS A 298 -1.01 5.49 22.50
CA LYS A 298 -1.72 6.69 21.99
C LYS A 298 -2.05 6.66 20.49
N ASN A 299 -2.11 5.49 19.85
CA ASN A 299 -2.38 5.38 18.41
C ASN A 299 -3.87 5.14 18.06
N SER A 300 -4.80 5.69 18.86
CA SER A 300 -6.23 5.42 18.72
C SER A 300 -6.83 5.93 17.40
N GLU A 301 -6.32 7.04 16.85
CA GLU A 301 -6.81 7.60 15.59
C GLU A 301 -6.51 6.66 14.41
N VAL A 302 -5.26 6.20 14.29
CA VAL A 302 -4.84 5.23 13.26
C VAL A 302 -5.62 3.93 13.39
N LEU A 303 -5.82 3.44 14.62
CA LEU A 303 -6.62 2.24 14.87
C LEU A 303 -8.06 2.41 14.36
N SER A 304 -8.70 3.56 14.65
CA SER A 304 -10.04 3.88 14.18
C SER A 304 -10.09 3.99 12.65
N ASP A 305 -9.19 4.75 12.05
CA ASP A 305 -9.15 4.96 10.60
C ASP A 305 -9.01 3.63 9.83
N LEU A 306 -8.24 2.67 10.35
CA LEU A 306 -8.07 1.36 9.73
C LEU A 306 -9.32 0.49 9.85
N ILE A 307 -9.89 0.37 11.05
CA ILE A 307 -11.07 -0.49 11.25
C ILE A 307 -12.32 0.11 10.61
N ASP A 308 -12.45 1.44 10.58
CA ASP A 308 -13.55 2.12 9.90
C ASP A 308 -13.50 1.84 8.39
N ALA A 309 -12.32 1.89 7.76
CA ALA A 309 -12.17 1.51 6.36
C ALA A 309 -12.57 0.05 6.11
N VAL A 310 -12.10 -0.89 6.94
CA VAL A 310 -12.48 -2.32 6.86
C VAL A 310 -13.99 -2.50 7.02
N HIS A 311 -14.61 -1.79 7.97
CA HIS A 311 -16.04 -1.87 8.25
C HIS A 311 -16.88 -1.39 7.05
N GLN A 312 -16.51 -0.26 6.45
CA GLN A 312 -17.22 0.28 5.28
C GLN A 312 -17.11 -0.63 4.05
N ILE A 313 -15.91 -1.20 3.82
CA ILE A 313 -15.67 -2.15 2.74
C ILE A 313 -16.50 -3.42 2.96
N TRP A 314 -16.49 -3.97 4.18
CA TRP A 314 -17.30 -5.13 4.53
C TRP A 314 -18.81 -4.89 4.33
N LYS A 315 -19.33 -3.72 4.74
CA LYS A 315 -20.75 -3.34 4.53
C LYS A 315 -21.14 -3.27 3.05
N SER A 316 -20.18 -3.05 2.16
CA SER A 316 -20.40 -2.90 0.72
C SER A 316 -20.20 -4.20 -0.07
N ASP A 317 -19.77 -5.28 0.60
CA ASP A 317 -19.49 -6.57 -0.02
C ASP A 317 -20.78 -7.39 -0.24
N ALA A 318 -21.36 -7.23 -1.42
CA ALA A 318 -22.55 -7.99 -1.81
C ALA A 318 -22.31 -9.50 -2.02
N GLN A 319 -21.06 -9.93 -2.20
CA GLN A 319 -20.73 -11.33 -2.56
C GLN A 319 -20.17 -12.14 -1.39
N GLY A 320 -19.96 -11.54 -0.22
CA GLY A 320 -19.41 -12.23 0.96
C GLY A 320 -17.94 -12.66 0.80
N LYS A 321 -17.20 -12.04 -0.13
CA LYS A 321 -15.76 -12.29 -0.32
C LYS A 321 -14.93 -11.82 0.86
N VAL A 322 -15.29 -10.68 1.46
CA VAL A 322 -14.67 -10.15 2.68
C VAL A 322 -14.92 -11.10 3.84
N ASN A 323 -16.14 -11.63 3.99
CA ASN A 323 -16.43 -12.66 5.00
C ASN A 323 -15.49 -13.85 4.82
N SER A 324 -15.43 -14.38 3.60
CA SER A 324 -14.58 -15.52 3.27
C SER A 324 -13.11 -15.23 3.59
N ALA A 325 -12.59 -14.06 3.21
CA ALA A 325 -11.23 -13.64 3.51
C ALA A 325 -10.96 -13.50 5.02
N LEU A 326 -11.92 -12.99 5.79
CA LEU A 326 -11.78 -12.84 7.25
C LEU A 326 -11.77 -14.18 7.99
N MET A 327 -12.49 -15.18 7.48
CA MET A 327 -12.64 -16.49 8.13
C MET A 327 -11.61 -17.52 7.65
N GLN A 328 -11.13 -17.38 6.41
CA GLN A 328 -10.17 -18.31 5.82
C GLN A 328 -8.81 -18.25 6.54
N THR A 329 -8.24 -19.42 6.77
CA THR A 329 -6.91 -19.55 7.35
C THR A 329 -5.83 -19.27 6.30
N ILE A 330 -4.83 -18.46 6.65
CA ILE A 330 -3.64 -18.24 5.85
C ILE A 330 -2.80 -19.52 5.88
N HIS A 331 -2.44 -20.06 4.72
CA HIS A 331 -1.73 -21.35 4.65
C HIS A 331 -0.21 -21.24 4.60
N VAL A 332 0.36 -20.06 4.34
CA VAL A 332 1.81 -19.89 4.11
C VAL A 332 2.38 -18.58 4.67
N GLY A 333 3.69 -18.61 4.94
CA GLY A 333 4.47 -17.46 5.41
C GLY A 333 4.35 -17.21 6.92
N GLU A 334 4.81 -16.05 7.37
CA GLU A 334 4.93 -15.71 8.80
C GLU A 334 3.61 -15.77 9.59
N HIS A 335 2.49 -15.56 8.91
CA HIS A 335 1.15 -15.56 9.51
C HIS A 335 0.34 -16.80 9.11
N ALA A 336 1.03 -17.89 8.75
CA ALA A 336 0.36 -19.17 8.54
C ALA A 336 -0.44 -19.56 9.78
N ASP A 337 -1.55 -20.26 9.56
CA ASP A 337 -2.50 -20.71 10.57
C ASP A 337 -3.24 -19.59 11.32
N LEU A 338 -3.25 -18.36 10.79
CA LEU A 338 -4.10 -17.27 11.28
C LEU A 338 -5.24 -16.98 10.31
N ASN A 339 -6.37 -16.50 10.84
CA ASN A 339 -7.46 -15.91 10.05
C ASN A 339 -7.63 -14.42 10.41
N GLY A 340 -8.42 -13.69 9.62
CA GLY A 340 -8.69 -12.27 9.85
C GLY A 340 -9.40 -11.99 11.18
N ILE A 341 -10.33 -12.85 11.62
CA ILE A 341 -11.03 -12.71 12.91
C ILE A 341 -10.05 -12.73 14.10
N MET A 342 -9.06 -13.62 14.06
CA MET A 342 -7.98 -13.67 15.05
C MET A 342 -7.21 -12.35 15.10
N MET A 343 -6.90 -11.75 13.94
CA MET A 343 -6.20 -10.47 13.88
C MET A 343 -7.04 -9.33 14.49
N ILE A 344 -8.34 -9.29 14.20
CA ILE A 344 -9.24 -8.24 14.72
C ILE A 344 -9.43 -8.36 16.25
N VAL A 345 -9.67 -9.58 16.75
CA VAL A 345 -9.80 -9.80 18.20
C VAL A 345 -8.50 -9.48 18.92
N ARG A 346 -7.34 -9.77 18.33
CA ARG A 346 -6.04 -9.37 18.89
C ARG A 346 -5.84 -7.87 18.91
N ALA A 347 -6.19 -7.18 17.84
CA ALA A 347 -6.15 -5.72 17.84
C ALA A 347 -7.03 -5.16 18.96
N LEU A 348 -8.21 -5.73 19.20
CA LEU A 348 -9.06 -5.35 20.34
C LEU A 348 -8.36 -5.59 21.68
N ILE A 349 -7.80 -6.78 21.93
CA ILE A 349 -7.14 -7.08 23.21
C ILE A 349 -5.92 -6.17 23.43
N ALA A 350 -5.07 -6.01 22.42
CA ALA A 350 -3.92 -5.12 22.48
C ALA A 350 -4.35 -3.67 22.74
N ALA A 351 -5.40 -3.19 22.07
CA ALA A 351 -5.92 -1.84 22.27
C ALA A 351 -6.48 -1.63 23.69
N ILE A 352 -7.13 -2.65 24.28
CA ILE A 352 -7.55 -2.64 25.69
C ILE A 352 -6.35 -2.52 26.61
N ASP A 353 -5.32 -3.35 26.40
CA ASP A 353 -4.13 -3.38 27.25
C ASP A 353 -3.35 -2.05 27.20
N HIS A 354 -3.37 -1.37 26.04
CA HIS A 354 -2.74 -0.06 25.83
C HIS A 354 -3.70 1.13 26.04
N GLN A 355 -4.90 0.90 26.58
CA GLN A 355 -5.91 1.94 26.89
C GLN A 355 -6.28 2.84 25.70
N LEU A 356 -6.35 2.25 24.50
CA LEU A 356 -6.78 2.92 23.28
C LEU A 356 -8.31 2.92 23.16
N GLN A 357 -8.85 3.77 22.28
CA GLN A 357 -10.28 3.73 21.91
C GLN A 357 -10.59 2.43 21.16
N VAL A 358 -11.56 1.66 21.65
CA VAL A 358 -11.89 0.30 21.15
C VAL A 358 -13.29 0.18 20.56
N GLU A 359 -14.13 1.20 20.76
CA GLU A 359 -15.50 1.30 20.22
C GLU A 359 -15.59 0.88 18.75
N PRO A 360 -14.76 1.39 17.82
CA PRO A 360 -14.87 1.04 16.41
C PRO A 360 -14.66 -0.46 16.13
N ILE A 361 -13.73 -1.12 16.85
CA ILE A 361 -13.50 -2.57 16.72
C ILE A 361 -14.66 -3.37 17.30
N ILE A 362 -15.18 -2.93 18.45
CA ILE A 362 -16.33 -3.57 19.11
C ILE A 362 -17.57 -3.46 18.23
N GLU A 363 -17.82 -2.31 17.61
CA GLU A 363 -18.93 -2.10 16.69
C GLU A 363 -18.82 -2.99 15.46
N PHE A 364 -17.65 -3.04 14.82
CA PHE A 364 -17.39 -3.95 13.70
C PHE A 364 -17.66 -5.40 14.08
N LEU A 365 -17.11 -5.89 15.20
CA LEU A 365 -17.29 -7.28 15.63
C LEU A 365 -18.76 -7.60 15.88
N ASN A 366 -19.50 -6.73 16.56
CA ASN A 366 -20.93 -6.96 16.81
C ASN A 366 -21.74 -7.00 15.51
N ASP A 367 -21.49 -6.09 14.57
CA ASP A 367 -22.17 -6.06 13.27
C ASP A 367 -21.82 -7.32 12.46
N PHE A 368 -20.54 -7.71 12.42
CA PHE A 368 -20.07 -8.91 11.74
C PHE A 368 -20.71 -10.18 12.31
N ILE A 369 -20.69 -10.37 13.63
CA ILE A 369 -21.27 -11.55 14.29
C ILE A 369 -22.78 -11.62 14.05
N LYS A 370 -23.49 -10.48 14.11
CA LYS A 370 -24.94 -10.42 13.85
C LYS A 370 -25.32 -10.80 12.43
N SER A 371 -24.40 -10.62 11.47
CA SER A 371 -24.62 -11.08 10.09
C SER A 371 -24.57 -12.62 9.97
N ASP A 372 -24.11 -13.31 11.02
CA ASP A 372 -24.00 -14.77 11.15
C ASP A 372 -23.41 -15.46 9.90
N PRO A 373 -22.18 -15.08 9.50
CA PRO A 373 -21.57 -15.62 8.29
C PRO A 373 -21.30 -17.12 8.45
N LYS A 374 -21.42 -17.85 7.33
CA LYS A 374 -21.05 -19.27 7.28
C LYS A 374 -19.60 -19.43 7.73
N GLU A 375 -19.30 -20.39 8.61
CA GLU A 375 -17.95 -20.60 9.19
C GLU A 375 -17.56 -19.63 10.33
N LEU A 376 -18.51 -18.85 10.87
CA LEU A 376 -18.30 -18.07 12.08
C LEU A 376 -17.77 -18.93 13.25
N GLY A 377 -18.37 -20.10 13.46
CA GLY A 377 -17.97 -21.09 14.47
C GLY A 377 -16.50 -21.48 14.38
N SER A 378 -16.09 -21.96 13.21
CA SER A 378 -14.69 -22.36 12.98
C SER A 378 -13.73 -21.18 13.11
N ALA A 379 -14.08 -19.99 12.62
CA ALA A 379 -13.22 -18.81 12.70
C ALA A 379 -12.93 -18.38 14.15
N PHE A 380 -13.94 -18.38 15.04
CA PHE A 380 -13.81 -18.00 16.45
C PHE A 380 -13.27 -19.11 17.36
N THR A 381 -13.23 -20.35 16.88
CA THR A 381 -12.68 -21.49 17.61
C THR A 381 -11.31 -21.92 17.10
N HIS A 382 -10.88 -21.39 15.96
CA HIS A 382 -9.59 -21.64 15.35
C HIS A 382 -8.43 -21.33 16.32
N GLN A 383 -7.49 -22.27 16.43
CA GLN A 383 -6.28 -22.15 17.22
C GLN A 383 -5.09 -22.36 16.31
N ALA A 384 -4.10 -21.46 16.37
CA ALA A 384 -2.85 -21.72 15.66
C ALA A 384 -2.07 -22.84 16.37
N PRO A 385 -1.26 -23.62 15.65
CA PRO A 385 -0.42 -24.67 16.24
C PRO A 385 0.46 -24.15 17.38
N LYS A 386 0.80 -25.02 18.34
CA LYS A 386 1.70 -24.68 19.46
C LYS A 386 3.12 -24.31 19.04
N SER A 387 3.51 -24.64 17.81
CA SER A 387 4.77 -24.23 17.19
C SER A 387 4.78 -22.75 16.75
N THR A 388 3.60 -22.14 16.66
CA THR A 388 3.41 -20.71 16.37
C THR A 388 3.57 -19.91 17.67
N ILE A 389 3.87 -18.61 17.59
CA ILE A 389 4.13 -17.75 18.77
C ILE A 389 3.03 -17.96 19.84
N GLY A 390 3.43 -18.12 21.11
CA GLY A 390 2.59 -18.68 22.19
C GLY A 390 1.20 -18.06 22.33
N ASP A 391 1.05 -16.76 22.06
CA ASP A 391 -0.26 -16.10 22.13
C ASP A 391 -1.25 -16.65 21.07
N TYR A 392 -0.80 -17.14 19.90
CA TYR A 392 -1.70 -17.53 18.79
C TYR A 392 -2.34 -18.91 19.02
N THR A 393 -1.97 -19.56 20.13
CA THR A 393 -2.53 -20.85 20.53
C THR A 393 -3.92 -20.73 21.17
N LEU A 394 -4.32 -19.53 21.62
CA LEU A 394 -5.66 -19.27 22.13
C LEU A 394 -6.58 -18.87 20.97
N SER A 395 -7.81 -19.41 20.95
CA SER A 395 -8.81 -19.02 19.95
C SER A 395 -9.36 -17.62 20.19
N PRO A 396 -9.95 -16.96 19.17
CA PRO A 396 -10.53 -15.63 19.35
C PRO A 396 -11.62 -15.59 20.43
N LEU A 397 -12.46 -16.62 20.52
CA LEU A 397 -13.47 -16.74 21.58
C LEU A 397 -12.85 -16.79 22.97
N LEU A 398 -11.78 -17.57 23.15
CA LEU A 398 -11.10 -17.70 24.43
C LEU A 398 -10.45 -16.38 24.85
N LEU A 399 -9.82 -15.67 23.91
CA LEU A 399 -9.23 -14.34 24.16
C LEU A 399 -10.28 -13.33 24.65
N LEU A 400 -11.48 -13.33 24.06
CA LEU A 400 -12.58 -12.45 24.48
C LEU A 400 -13.09 -12.78 25.89
N ILE A 401 -13.24 -14.07 26.21
CA ILE A 401 -13.67 -14.51 27.55
C ILE A 401 -12.61 -14.15 28.60
N ASP A 402 -11.34 -14.39 28.31
CA ASP A 402 -10.25 -14.04 29.22
C ASP A 402 -10.14 -12.52 29.42
N ALA A 403 -10.38 -11.74 28.38
CA ALA A 403 -10.44 -10.28 28.50
C ALA A 403 -11.64 -9.81 29.33
N LEU A 404 -12.82 -10.41 29.15
CA LEU A 404 -14.01 -10.13 29.96
C LEU A 404 -13.74 -10.41 31.45
N ASN A 405 -13.12 -11.55 31.77
CA ASN A 405 -12.84 -11.99 33.13
C ASN A 405 -11.77 -11.12 33.81
N ARG A 406 -10.79 -10.62 33.05
CA ARG A 406 -9.74 -9.72 33.57
C ARG A 406 -10.17 -8.27 33.67
N SER A 407 -11.17 -7.84 32.90
CA SER A 407 -11.59 -6.44 32.85
C SER A 407 -12.20 -5.95 34.17
N LYS A 408 -11.58 -4.91 34.74
CA LYS A 408 -12.06 -4.18 35.93
C LYS A 408 -12.92 -2.97 35.57
N ASN A 409 -12.86 -2.52 34.32
CA ASN A 409 -13.62 -1.37 33.84
C ASN A 409 -15.05 -1.83 33.51
N SER A 410 -16.05 -1.27 34.20
CA SER A 410 -17.45 -1.66 34.06
C SER A 410 -17.98 -1.45 32.64
N PHE A 411 -17.62 -0.34 32.01
CA PHE A 411 -18.01 -0.03 30.64
C PHE A 411 -17.43 -1.04 29.65
N LEU A 412 -16.12 -1.30 29.71
CA LEU A 412 -15.46 -2.29 28.86
C LEU A 412 -16.03 -3.70 29.10
N LYS A 413 -16.29 -4.05 30.37
CA LYS A 413 -16.90 -5.32 30.74
C LYS A 413 -18.28 -5.49 30.10
N THR A 414 -19.12 -4.45 30.11
CA THR A 414 -20.41 -4.47 29.42
C THR A 414 -20.25 -4.65 27.91
N LYS A 415 -19.28 -3.97 27.28
CA LYS A 415 -19.04 -4.08 25.84
C LYS A 415 -18.54 -5.48 25.43
N LEU A 416 -17.58 -6.03 26.16
CA LEU A 416 -17.09 -7.40 25.93
C LEU A 416 -18.17 -8.45 26.19
N HIS A 417 -18.97 -8.26 27.25
CA HIS A 417 -20.12 -9.12 27.52
C HIS A 417 -21.13 -9.08 26.36
N ASN A 418 -21.38 -7.91 25.77
CA ASN A 418 -22.26 -7.79 24.59
C ASN A 418 -21.71 -8.56 23.37
N ILE A 419 -20.40 -8.54 23.11
CA ILE A 419 -19.80 -9.35 22.04
C ILE A 419 -20.03 -10.84 22.31
N ILE A 420 -19.74 -11.30 23.53
CA ILE A 420 -19.92 -12.70 23.93
C ILE A 420 -21.39 -13.13 23.85
N HIS A 421 -22.31 -12.26 24.28
CA HIS A 421 -23.75 -12.47 24.19
C HIS A 421 -24.20 -12.57 22.72
N THR A 422 -23.68 -11.70 21.85
CA THR A 422 -23.97 -11.75 20.41
C THR A 422 -23.45 -13.05 19.79
N LEU A 423 -22.24 -13.51 20.15
CA LEU A 423 -21.72 -14.82 19.73
C LEU A 423 -22.61 -15.97 20.22
N ALA A 424 -23.06 -15.92 21.47
CA ALA A 424 -23.95 -16.92 22.05
C ALA A 424 -25.33 -16.98 21.35
N SER A 425 -25.75 -15.89 20.69
CA SER A 425 -26.97 -15.84 19.88
C SER A 425 -26.82 -16.38 18.45
N SER A 426 -25.59 -16.59 17.98
CA SER A 426 -25.32 -17.11 16.63
C SER A 426 -25.75 -18.58 16.46
N ILE A 427 -25.99 -19.01 15.22
CA ILE A 427 -26.29 -20.42 14.91
C ILE A 427 -25.12 -21.33 15.32
N SER A 428 -23.89 -20.82 15.24
CA SER A 428 -22.67 -21.56 15.57
C SER A 428 -22.37 -21.68 17.07
N ALA A 429 -23.20 -21.08 17.95
CA ALA A 429 -22.93 -21.02 19.38
C ALA A 429 -22.80 -22.40 20.06
N ILE A 430 -23.57 -23.39 19.60
CA ILE A 430 -23.48 -24.76 20.14
C ILE A 430 -22.13 -25.40 19.79
N GLU A 431 -21.66 -25.27 18.55
CA GLU A 431 -20.36 -25.74 18.10
C GLU A 431 -19.23 -25.08 18.90
N MET A 432 -19.29 -23.75 19.02
CA MET A 432 -18.33 -22.97 19.79
C MET A 432 -18.23 -23.45 21.25
N SER A 433 -19.37 -23.81 21.86
CA SER A 433 -19.40 -24.33 23.24
C SER A 433 -18.62 -25.63 23.41
N PHE A 434 -18.59 -26.50 22.40
CA PHE A 434 -17.84 -27.76 22.43
C PHE A 434 -16.32 -27.57 22.25
N SER A 435 -15.89 -26.45 21.68
CA SER A 435 -14.46 -26.13 21.51
C SER A 435 -13.79 -25.65 22.81
N LEU A 436 -14.58 -25.21 23.79
CA LEU A 436 -14.09 -24.67 25.05
C LEU A 436 -13.99 -25.74 26.13
N ALA A 437 -13.10 -25.53 27.10
CA ALA A 437 -12.93 -26.35 28.29
C ALA A 437 -12.86 -25.49 29.55
N GLY A 438 -13.14 -26.09 30.71
CA GLY A 438 -12.97 -25.44 32.03
C GLY A 438 -13.91 -24.24 32.28
N GLU A 439 -13.38 -23.21 32.93
CA GLU A 439 -14.14 -22.01 33.30
C GLU A 439 -14.68 -21.23 32.07
N PRO A 440 -13.91 -21.03 30.98
CA PRO A 440 -14.43 -20.36 29.78
C PRO A 440 -15.65 -21.04 29.18
N LYS A 441 -15.69 -22.38 29.20
CA LYS A 441 -16.85 -23.16 28.75
C LYS A 441 -18.09 -22.84 29.60
N LEU A 442 -17.93 -22.77 30.93
CA LEU A 442 -19.01 -22.45 31.84
C LEU A 442 -19.57 -21.04 31.59
N VAL A 443 -18.69 -20.05 31.35
CA VAL A 443 -19.09 -18.67 31.03
C VAL A 443 -19.92 -18.64 29.77
N PHE A 444 -19.44 -19.26 28.69
CA PHE A 444 -20.11 -19.22 27.40
C PHE A 444 -21.42 -20.02 27.39
N VAL A 445 -21.44 -21.24 27.92
CA VAL A 445 -22.66 -22.07 27.99
C VAL A 445 -23.77 -21.39 28.81
N LYS A 446 -23.42 -20.63 29.87
CA LYS A 446 -24.40 -19.84 30.61
C LYS A 446 -25.06 -18.77 29.75
N GLU A 447 -24.32 -18.11 28.87
CA GLU A 447 -24.89 -17.13 27.93
C GLU A 447 -25.73 -17.82 26.86
N VAL A 448 -25.25 -18.92 26.27
CA VAL A 448 -26.01 -19.72 25.30
C VAL A 448 -27.34 -20.20 25.90
N ALA A 449 -27.31 -20.66 27.16
CA ALA A 449 -28.50 -21.10 27.87
C ALA A 449 -29.52 -19.99 28.09
N LYS A 450 -29.07 -18.77 28.41
CA LYS A 450 -29.94 -17.60 28.55
C LYS A 450 -30.58 -17.23 27.21
N VAL A 451 -29.79 -17.19 26.14
CA VAL A 451 -30.27 -16.75 24.82
C VAL A 451 -31.24 -17.74 24.21
N HIS A 452 -30.93 -19.04 24.27
CA HIS A 452 -31.74 -20.09 23.65
C HIS A 452 -32.73 -20.76 24.61
N SER A 453 -32.87 -20.24 25.84
CA SER A 453 -33.75 -20.80 26.88
C SER A 453 -33.54 -22.31 27.10
N LEU A 454 -32.28 -22.74 27.15
CA LEU A 454 -31.93 -24.16 27.25
C LEU A 454 -32.37 -24.78 28.58
N THR A 455 -32.77 -26.05 28.57
CA THR A 455 -33.13 -26.78 29.79
C THR A 455 -31.90 -27.12 30.63
N GLN A 456 -32.10 -27.46 31.92
CA GLN A 456 -31.00 -27.96 32.75
C GLN A 456 -30.33 -29.21 32.16
N ALA A 457 -31.10 -30.08 31.49
CA ALA A 457 -30.55 -31.25 30.82
C ALA A 457 -29.64 -30.85 29.64
N ASP A 458 -30.03 -29.84 28.86
CA ASP A 458 -29.22 -29.32 27.75
C ASP A 458 -27.93 -28.65 28.23
N ILE A 459 -28.01 -27.90 29.33
CA ILE A 459 -26.85 -27.26 29.98
C ILE A 459 -25.86 -28.34 30.46
N ILE A 460 -26.34 -29.37 31.15
CA ILE A 460 -25.50 -30.48 31.62
C ILE A 460 -24.85 -31.19 30.43
N ARG A 461 -25.59 -31.41 29.34
CA ARG A 461 -25.06 -32.03 28.11
C ARG A 461 -23.95 -31.19 27.47
N LEU A 462 -24.13 -29.88 27.39
CA LEU A 462 -23.12 -28.97 26.83
C LEU A 462 -21.88 -28.91 27.72
N LEU A 463 -22.02 -28.98 29.05
CA LEU A 463 -20.87 -28.97 29.97
C LEU A 463 -20.10 -30.29 29.97
N GLY A 464 -20.79 -31.44 29.89
CA GLY A 464 -20.23 -32.78 30.12
C GLY A 464 -19.26 -33.36 29.06
N THR A 465 -19.00 -32.65 27.97
CA THR A 465 -18.03 -33.05 26.92
C THR A 465 -16.64 -32.46 27.22
N GLU A 466 -15.72 -33.25 27.78
CA GLU A 466 -14.33 -32.80 27.99
C GLU A 466 -13.51 -32.87 26.68
N SER A 467 -12.96 -31.74 26.23
CA SER A 467 -11.80 -31.69 25.33
C SER A 467 -10.57 -31.23 26.13
N GLY A 468 -9.43 -31.89 25.91
CA GLY A 468 -8.31 -31.96 26.87
C GLY A 468 -7.45 -30.70 27.05
N LYS A 469 -7.10 -30.46 28.33
CA LYS A 469 -5.96 -29.73 28.95
C LYS A 469 -5.41 -28.46 28.25
N ALA A 470 -5.67 -27.31 28.87
CA ALA A 470 -4.89 -26.07 28.70
C ALA A 470 -3.75 -25.98 29.74
N SER A 471 -2.53 -25.67 29.27
CA SER A 471 -1.37 -25.30 30.08
C SER A 471 -1.30 -23.78 30.20
N SER A 472 -1.22 -23.25 31.42
CA SER A 472 -1.02 -21.83 31.70
C SER A 472 0.40 -21.40 31.28
N VAL A 473 0.51 -20.57 30.25
CA VAL A 473 1.76 -19.88 29.88
C VAL A 473 1.54 -18.39 30.07
N SER A 474 2.48 -17.74 30.75
CA SER A 474 2.48 -16.30 31.01
C SER A 474 2.74 -15.51 29.74
N PHE A 475 1.96 -14.44 29.54
CA PHE A 475 2.10 -13.48 28.44
C PHE A 475 3.46 -12.78 28.48
N ASP A 476 4.24 -12.93 27.39
CA ASP A 476 5.50 -12.22 27.20
C ASP A 476 5.28 -11.01 26.28
N SER A 477 5.13 -9.83 26.89
CA SER A 477 4.89 -8.55 26.22
C SER A 477 6.13 -7.95 25.56
N GLY A 478 7.33 -8.53 25.76
CA GLY A 478 8.59 -7.97 25.27
C GLY A 478 8.90 -8.21 23.79
N PHE A 479 8.20 -9.14 23.15
CA PHE A 479 8.53 -9.59 21.79
C PHE A 479 8.03 -8.66 20.68
N PHE A 480 6.87 -8.02 20.86
CA PHE A 480 6.27 -7.16 19.83
C PHE A 480 7.08 -5.87 19.60
N LEU A 481 7.66 -5.30 20.65
CA LEU A 481 8.55 -4.14 20.54
C LEU A 481 9.88 -4.45 19.84
N THR A 482 10.29 -5.71 19.70
CA THR A 482 11.57 -6.06 19.06
C THR A 482 11.42 -6.65 17.67
N ARG A 483 10.26 -7.21 17.31
CA ARG A 483 9.99 -7.70 15.95
C ARG A 483 9.11 -6.77 15.11
N ASN A 484 8.19 -6.01 15.71
CA ASN A 484 7.46 -4.96 14.98
C ASN A 484 8.23 -3.63 14.90
N ASN A 485 9.10 -3.30 15.87
CA ASN A 485 10.09 -2.21 15.64
C ASN A 485 11.27 -2.68 14.76
N ARG A 486 11.42 -4.00 14.54
CA ARG A 486 12.19 -4.57 13.42
C ARG A 486 11.26 -4.98 12.27
N VAL A 487 10.22 -4.20 11.99
CA VAL A 487 9.64 -4.23 10.64
C VAL A 487 10.78 -3.81 9.72
N GLU A 488 11.41 -4.77 9.06
CA GLU A 488 12.15 -4.46 7.83
C GLU A 488 11.16 -3.69 6.95
N LYS A 489 11.38 -2.38 6.84
CA LYS A 489 10.60 -1.52 5.96
C LYS A 489 10.67 -2.20 4.59
N GLN A 490 9.50 -2.60 4.09
CA GLN A 490 9.47 -3.41 2.89
C GLN A 490 9.80 -2.52 1.71
N LEU A 491 11.04 -2.62 1.25
CA LEU A 491 11.45 -2.09 -0.04
C LEU A 491 10.74 -2.91 -1.10
N PHE A 492 9.68 -2.34 -1.69
CA PHE A 492 9.08 -2.91 -2.89
C PHE A 492 10.06 -2.97 -4.06
N PHE A 493 11.14 -2.18 -3.97
CA PHE A 493 12.17 -2.07 -4.98
C PHE A 493 13.52 -1.87 -4.29
N GLN A 494 14.35 -2.91 -4.30
CA GLN A 494 15.79 -2.64 -4.35
C GLN A 494 16.10 -2.23 -5.80
N PRO A 495 16.76 -1.09 -6.05
CA PRO A 495 17.48 -0.95 -7.29
C PRO A 495 18.48 -2.12 -7.38
N CYS A 496 18.53 -2.83 -8.50
CA CYS A 496 19.66 -3.70 -8.82
C CYS A 496 20.91 -2.83 -8.94
N PHE A 497 21.55 -2.48 -7.82
CA PHE A 497 22.99 -2.26 -7.79
C PHE A 497 23.63 -3.64 -7.63
N ILE A 498 23.55 -4.45 -8.68
CA ILE A 498 24.31 -5.71 -8.74
C ILE A 498 25.77 -5.32 -9.08
N ASP A 499 26.60 -5.39 -8.05
CA ASP A 499 27.92 -6.04 -8.05
C ASP A 499 29.03 -5.61 -9.03
N GLU A 500 29.25 -4.32 -9.32
CA GLU A 500 30.55 -3.91 -9.91
C GLU A 500 31.72 -3.96 -8.90
N ALA A 501 31.44 -4.03 -7.59
CA ALA A 501 32.48 -4.14 -6.55
C ALA A 501 32.79 -5.59 -6.13
N ARG A 502 32.02 -6.58 -6.59
CA ARG A 502 32.19 -8.00 -6.23
C ARG A 502 32.86 -8.85 -7.29
N GLU A 503 32.98 -8.37 -8.52
CA GLU A 503 33.82 -9.01 -9.55
C GLU A 503 35.30 -8.64 -9.41
N ALA A 504 35.63 -7.47 -8.87
CA ALA A 504 37.02 -7.05 -8.64
C ALA A 504 37.74 -7.78 -7.49
N SER A 505 37.03 -8.56 -6.66
CA SER A 505 37.62 -9.30 -5.53
C SER A 505 37.70 -10.81 -5.72
N LYS A 506 37.29 -11.32 -6.89
CA LYS A 506 37.47 -12.74 -7.25
C LYS A 506 38.69 -13.02 -8.13
N GLU A 507 39.25 -12.01 -8.81
CA GLU A 507 40.46 -12.18 -9.62
C GLU A 507 41.77 -12.11 -8.81
N GLU A 508 41.77 -11.62 -7.56
CA GLU A 508 42.98 -11.56 -6.70
C GLU A 508 43.17 -12.75 -5.74
N ILE A 509 42.25 -13.73 -5.72
CA ILE A 509 42.32 -14.88 -4.80
C ILE A 509 42.78 -16.17 -5.50
N ASP A 510 42.71 -16.24 -6.83
CA ASP A 510 43.10 -17.44 -7.60
C ASP A 510 44.58 -17.46 -8.07
N GLU A 511 45.39 -16.41 -7.83
CA GLU A 511 46.82 -16.41 -8.18
C GLU A 511 47.79 -16.79 -7.05
N ASN A 512 47.31 -17.05 -5.82
CA ASN A 512 48.20 -17.32 -4.68
C ASN A 512 48.12 -18.72 -4.05
N ASN A 513 47.45 -19.68 -4.69
CA ASN A 513 47.39 -21.07 -4.19
C ASN A 513 47.60 -22.10 -5.30
N THR A 514 48.77 -22.12 -5.96
CA THR A 514 49.36 -23.36 -6.52
C THR A 514 50.80 -23.14 -7.01
N SER A 515 51.78 -23.19 -6.12
CA SER A 515 53.09 -23.79 -6.44
C SER A 515 53.93 -24.03 -5.18
N CYS A 516 53.76 -25.20 -4.58
CA CYS A 516 54.84 -25.88 -3.85
C CYS A 516 54.61 -27.39 -3.88
N SER A 517 55.48 -28.07 -4.66
CA SER A 517 56.00 -29.44 -4.49
C SER A 517 55.01 -30.62 -4.50
N SER A 518 55.26 -31.80 -5.05
CA SER A 518 56.36 -32.40 -5.81
C SER A 518 55.99 -33.88 -5.97
N LEU A 519 56.02 -34.41 -7.19
CA LEU A 519 56.53 -35.74 -7.56
C LEU A 519 56.49 -35.88 -9.08
#